data_AF-A0A7S2SLD2-F1
#
_entry.id   AF-A0A7S2SLD2-F1
#
_cell.length_a   1.000
_cell.length_b   1.000
_cell.length_c   1.000
_cell.angle_alpha   90.00
_cell.angle_beta   90.00
_cell.angle_gamma   90.00
#
_symmetry.space_group_name_H-M   'P 1'
#
loop_
_entity.id
_entity.type
_entity.pdbx_description
1 polymer ?
#
loop_
_entity_poly.entity_id
_entity_poly.type
_entity_poly.pdbx_seq_one_letter_code
_entity_poly.pdbx_strand_id
1 'polypeptide(L)'
;MNVNTKMYIEGNNSMIQEDGFLHSNARMHMNLAPFENEAEQKLAKSRERNREHARCTRLRKKAQLQGLLNKLEKLQAESQMLKQTLDECKIASILLGLSSGDTCKKTKSMFDIDLNNLNAGENSSHLCLTGKRKRFVSDASESGPQPMKLVIKGKTTLVGGSGAKAHINWKTGVYVDEAGTQKQLSSDELDKLRRERNRMHAKMTRDRKRNFVSTVNRSISDLELENKQIKEILKRQAQDHLSLKNYIVSSSTVDPVSAPGVKRDSQHQSLLLHTHQGPLQYPPAFVSFLTSPSKSMDDISKHIES
;
A
#
# COMPACT_ATOMS: atom_id res chain seq x y z
N MET A 1 -6.45 -19.34 17.89
CA MET A 1 -6.21 -20.67 17.30
C MET A 1 -5.76 -20.46 15.86
N ASN A 2 -4.48 -20.66 15.57
CA ASN A 2 -3.88 -20.35 14.27
C ASN A 2 -3.71 -21.68 13.53
N VAL A 3 -4.61 -21.95 12.58
CA VAL A 3 -4.66 -23.20 11.84
C VAL A 3 -3.56 -23.16 10.77
N ASN A 4 -2.53 -23.98 10.95
CA ASN A 4 -1.41 -24.13 10.04
C ASN A 4 -1.87 -24.95 8.82
N THR A 5 -2.35 -24.26 7.78
CA THR A 5 -2.68 -24.90 6.50
C THR A 5 -1.40 -25.23 5.74
N LYS A 6 -0.89 -26.46 5.91
CA LYS A 6 0.09 -27.07 5.00
C LYS A 6 -0.62 -27.39 3.67
N MET A 7 -0.46 -26.51 2.69
CA MET A 7 -0.80 -26.81 1.29
C MET A 7 0.30 -27.71 0.70
N TYR A 8 -0.04 -28.99 0.51
CA TYR A 8 0.74 -29.91 -0.31
C TYR A 8 0.56 -29.51 -1.77
N ILE A 9 1.66 -29.15 -2.44
CA ILE A 9 1.66 -28.97 -3.90
C ILE A 9 2.01 -30.35 -4.48
N GLU A 10 0.97 -31.08 -4.89
CA GLU A 10 1.13 -32.29 -5.70
C GLU A 10 1.65 -31.87 -7.08
N GLY A 11 2.94 -32.15 -7.30
CA GLY A 11 3.57 -32.00 -8.60
C GLY A 11 3.11 -33.11 -9.53
N ASN A 12 2.24 -32.77 -10.48
CA ASN A 12 1.93 -33.61 -11.64
C ASN A 12 3.20 -33.77 -12.49
N ASN A 13 3.92 -34.86 -12.23
CA ASN A 13 5.04 -35.32 -13.01
C ASN A 13 4.48 -36.05 -14.24
N SER A 14 4.20 -35.31 -15.31
CA SER A 14 3.80 -35.89 -16.59
C SER A 14 4.98 -36.67 -17.16
N MET A 15 4.85 -37.99 -17.06
CA MET A 15 5.71 -39.01 -17.63
C MET A 15 5.76 -38.84 -19.16
N ILE A 16 6.81 -38.17 -19.64
CA ILE A 16 7.16 -38.18 -21.07
C ILE A 16 7.84 -39.55 -21.31
N GLN A 17 7.12 -40.43 -22.00
CA GLN A 17 7.69 -41.63 -22.59
C GLN A 17 8.57 -41.18 -23.76
N GLU A 18 9.90 -41.16 -23.54
CA GLU A 18 10.84 -41.13 -24.66
C GLU A 18 11.12 -42.56 -25.11
N ASP A 19 10.60 -42.87 -26.30
CA ASP A 19 10.93 -44.06 -27.05
C ASP A 19 12.44 -44.11 -27.37
N GLY A 20 12.96 -45.33 -27.28
CA GLY A 20 14.38 -45.60 -27.28
C GLY A 20 15.09 -45.35 -28.61
N PHE A 21 16.32 -44.87 -28.50
CA PHE A 21 17.34 -45.08 -29.51
C PHE A 21 18.62 -45.59 -28.84
N LEU A 22 18.84 -46.90 -28.99
CA LEU A 22 20.02 -47.64 -28.55
C LEU A 22 21.28 -47.07 -29.23
N HIS A 23 22.03 -46.20 -28.55
CA HIS A 23 23.42 -45.92 -28.88
C HIS A 23 24.34 -46.66 -27.91
N SER A 24 24.56 -47.93 -28.24
CA SER A 24 25.58 -48.79 -27.66
C SER A 24 26.98 -48.30 -28.06
N ASN A 25 27.50 -47.30 -27.36
CA ASN A 25 28.93 -46.99 -27.36
C ASN A 25 29.43 -47.02 -25.92
N ALA A 26 29.75 -48.24 -25.47
CA ALA A 26 30.48 -48.52 -24.24
C ALA A 26 31.91 -47.97 -24.36
N ARG A 27 32.05 -46.64 -24.25
CA ARG A 27 33.32 -45.96 -24.06
C ARG A 27 33.71 -46.20 -22.60
N MET A 28 34.59 -47.17 -22.38
CA MET A 28 35.31 -47.39 -21.13
C MET A 28 36.12 -46.13 -20.77
N HIS A 29 35.44 -45.10 -20.24
CA HIS A 29 36.09 -43.94 -19.65
C HIS A 29 36.68 -44.38 -18.32
N MET A 30 37.99 -44.64 -18.33
CA MET A 30 38.80 -44.79 -17.13
C MET A 30 38.53 -43.59 -16.19
N ASN A 31 37.91 -43.86 -15.04
CA ASN A 31 37.60 -42.92 -13.96
C ASN A 31 38.89 -42.40 -13.28
N LEU A 32 39.60 -41.48 -13.93
CA LEU A 32 40.87 -40.91 -13.43
C LEU A 32 40.76 -39.47 -12.91
N ALA A 33 39.57 -38.98 -12.56
CA ALA A 33 39.45 -37.71 -11.84
C ALA A 33 38.32 -37.67 -10.78
N PRO A 34 38.43 -38.45 -9.68
CA PRO A 34 37.51 -38.31 -8.53
C PRO A 34 37.56 -36.91 -7.89
N PHE A 35 38.68 -36.19 -8.03
CA PHE A 35 38.92 -34.92 -7.33
C PHE A 35 38.30 -33.69 -8.03
N GLU A 36 38.21 -33.65 -9.36
CA GLU A 36 37.61 -32.50 -10.05
C GLU A 36 36.10 -32.41 -9.81
N ASN A 37 35.43 -33.57 -9.69
CA ASN A 37 34.02 -33.66 -9.36
C ASN A 37 33.68 -33.08 -7.97
N GLU A 38 34.59 -33.20 -6.99
CA GLU A 38 34.33 -32.68 -5.65
C GLU A 38 34.35 -31.15 -5.60
N ALA A 39 35.27 -30.51 -6.32
CA ALA A 39 35.36 -29.05 -6.41
C ALA A 39 34.13 -28.46 -7.12
N GLU A 40 33.68 -29.10 -8.20
CA GLU A 40 32.48 -28.70 -8.92
C GLU A 40 31.21 -28.90 -8.07
N GLN A 41 31.08 -30.03 -7.36
CA GLN A 41 29.98 -30.27 -6.43
C GLN A 41 29.94 -29.24 -5.29
N LYS A 42 31.10 -28.88 -4.73
CA LYS A 42 31.20 -27.80 -3.72
C LYS A 42 30.73 -26.46 -4.28
N LEU A 43 31.14 -26.13 -5.51
CA LEU A 43 30.72 -24.90 -6.18
C LEU A 43 29.20 -24.91 -6.48
N ALA A 44 28.66 -26.04 -6.95
CA ALA A 44 27.24 -26.21 -7.21
C ALA A 44 26.40 -26.06 -5.92
N LYS A 45 26.79 -26.71 -4.82
CA LYS A 45 26.14 -26.59 -3.51
C LYS A 45 26.22 -25.17 -2.96
N SER A 46 27.34 -24.47 -3.17
CA SER A 46 27.49 -23.06 -2.79
C SER A 46 26.54 -22.14 -3.59
N ARG A 47 26.46 -22.34 -4.92
CA ARG A 47 25.51 -21.63 -5.79
C ARG A 47 24.07 -21.87 -5.36
N GLU A 48 23.72 -23.10 -5.00
CA GLU A 48 22.37 -23.45 -4.52
C GLU A 48 22.03 -22.74 -3.21
N ARG A 49 22.92 -22.78 -2.21
CA ARG A 49 22.74 -22.03 -0.96
C ARG A 49 22.57 -20.53 -1.20
N ASN A 50 23.31 -19.96 -2.14
CA ASN A 50 23.19 -18.56 -2.50
C ASN A 50 21.82 -18.24 -3.14
N ARG A 51 21.34 -19.10 -4.04
CA ARG A 51 20.01 -18.99 -4.65
C ARG A 51 18.92 -19.01 -3.58
N GLU A 52 18.95 -19.98 -2.69
CA GLU A 52 17.96 -20.12 -1.63
C GLU A 52 18.01 -18.92 -0.66
N HIS A 53 19.20 -18.51 -0.23
CA HIS A 53 19.35 -17.32 0.61
C HIS A 53 18.78 -16.05 -0.04
N ALA A 54 19.01 -15.88 -1.35
CA ALA A 54 18.45 -14.78 -2.11
C ALA A 54 16.91 -14.86 -2.17
N ARG A 55 16.35 -16.07 -2.35
CA ARG A 55 14.89 -16.32 -2.32
C ARG A 55 14.30 -15.97 -0.95
N CYS A 56 14.84 -16.52 0.15
CA CYS A 56 14.38 -16.22 1.51
C CYS A 56 14.44 -14.71 1.81
N THR A 57 15.53 -14.04 1.42
CA THR A 57 15.68 -12.59 1.61
C THR A 57 14.64 -11.79 0.83
N ARG A 58 14.34 -12.18 -0.42
CA ARG A 58 13.28 -11.56 -1.23
C ARG A 58 11.92 -11.75 -0.58
N LEU A 59 11.60 -12.96 -0.12
CA LEU A 59 10.34 -13.27 0.57
C LEU A 59 10.18 -12.46 1.85
N ARG A 60 11.20 -12.42 2.71
CA ARG A 60 11.18 -11.61 3.94
C ARG A 60 10.93 -10.12 3.65
N LYS A 61 11.64 -9.55 2.67
CA LYS A 61 11.44 -8.15 2.27
C LYS A 61 10.07 -7.89 1.67
N LYS A 62 9.54 -8.84 0.90
CA LYS A 62 8.17 -8.78 0.34
C LYS A 62 7.13 -8.76 1.48
N ALA A 63 7.27 -9.66 2.46
CA ALA A 63 6.38 -9.72 3.62
C ALA A 63 6.44 -8.44 4.47
N GLN A 64 7.64 -7.89 4.71
CA GLN A 64 7.79 -6.60 5.41
C GLN A 64 7.07 -5.46 4.67
N LEU A 65 7.27 -5.37 3.35
CA LEU A 65 6.62 -4.34 2.55
C LEU A 65 5.10 -4.49 2.56
N GLN A 66 4.61 -5.72 2.42
CA GLN A 66 3.18 -6.02 2.51
C GLN A 66 2.60 -5.66 3.87
N GLY A 67 3.34 -5.90 4.97
CA GLY A 67 2.95 -5.47 6.30
C GLY A 67 2.78 -3.96 6.43
N LEU A 68 3.69 -3.17 5.83
CA LEU A 68 3.57 -1.71 5.78
C LEU A 68 2.35 -1.26 4.95
N LEU A 69 2.13 -1.88 3.78
CA LEU A 69 0.99 -1.54 2.93
C LEU A 69 -0.36 -1.88 3.61
N ASN A 70 -0.46 -3.04 4.27
CA ASN A 70 -1.65 -3.40 5.03
C ASN A 70 -1.89 -2.45 6.22
N LYS A 71 -0.82 -1.97 6.87
CA LYS A 71 -0.94 -0.97 7.95
C LYS A 71 -1.45 0.36 7.41
N LEU A 72 -0.92 0.81 6.27
CA LEU A 72 -1.37 2.01 5.57
C LEU A 72 -2.87 1.92 5.24
N GLU A 73 -3.31 0.81 4.63
CA GLU A 73 -4.71 0.57 4.28
C GLU A 73 -5.64 0.62 5.51
N LYS A 74 -5.24 -0.01 6.63
CA LYS A 74 -6.00 0.04 7.89
C LYS A 74 -6.14 1.46 8.44
N LEU A 75 -5.05 2.24 8.43
CA LEU A 75 -5.07 3.62 8.90
C LEU A 75 -5.92 4.52 8.01
N GLN A 76 -5.90 4.29 6.69
CA GLN A 76 -6.77 4.99 5.74
C GLN A 76 -8.25 4.68 5.99
N ALA A 77 -8.61 3.41 6.17
CA ALA A 77 -9.97 3.01 6.49
C ALA A 77 -10.44 3.61 7.84
N GLU A 78 -9.57 3.61 8.85
CA GLU A 78 -9.84 4.26 10.13
C GLU A 78 -10.04 5.77 9.98
N SER A 79 -9.18 6.46 9.21
CA SER A 79 -9.30 7.89 8.92
C SER A 79 -10.65 8.22 8.29
N GLN A 80 -11.07 7.44 7.29
CA GLN A 80 -12.36 7.60 6.63
C GLN A 80 -13.53 7.44 7.60
N MET A 81 -13.49 6.40 8.44
CA MET A 81 -14.53 6.17 9.45
C MET A 81 -14.59 7.30 10.48
N LEU A 82 -13.44 7.75 10.99
CA LEU A 82 -13.36 8.86 11.95
C LEU A 82 -13.91 10.17 11.36
N LYS A 83 -13.60 10.46 10.09
CA LYS A 83 -14.15 11.62 9.37
C LYS A 83 -15.67 11.53 9.24
N GLN A 84 -16.18 10.35 8.87
CA GLN A 84 -17.63 10.11 8.79
C GLN A 84 -18.32 10.35 10.14
N THR A 85 -17.79 9.78 11.24
CA THR A 85 -18.36 9.99 12.58
C THR A 85 -18.33 11.46 12.98
N LEU A 86 -17.25 12.17 12.66
CA LEU A 86 -17.14 13.59 12.94
C LEU A 86 -18.18 14.41 12.16
N ASP A 87 -18.46 14.05 10.91
CA ASP A 87 -19.51 14.68 10.12
C ASP A 87 -20.92 14.34 10.63
N GLU A 88 -21.17 13.11 11.06
CA GLU A 88 -22.41 12.71 11.74
C GLU A 88 -22.65 13.54 13.01
N CYS A 89 -21.62 13.75 13.85
CA CYS A 89 -21.70 14.60 15.04
C CYS A 89 -22.01 16.07 14.71
N LYS A 90 -21.42 16.61 13.62
CA LYS A 90 -21.74 17.97 13.15
C LYS A 90 -23.20 18.07 12.71
N ILE A 91 -23.68 17.13 11.91
CA ILE A 91 -25.07 17.10 11.43
C ILE A 91 -26.03 17.04 12.61
N ALA A 92 -25.77 16.15 13.58
CA ALA A 92 -26.57 16.05 14.80
C ALA A 92 -26.61 17.38 15.58
N SER A 93 -25.48 18.08 15.68
CA SER A 93 -25.39 19.38 16.36
C SER A 93 -26.21 20.47 15.65
N ILE A 94 -26.20 20.48 14.32
CA ILE A 94 -27.04 21.40 13.52
C ILE A 94 -28.51 21.09 13.74
N LEU A 95 -28.91 19.81 13.64
CA LEU A 95 -30.30 19.39 13.82
C LEU A 95 -30.83 19.72 15.22
N LEU A 96 -30.01 19.53 16.26
CA LEU A 96 -30.36 19.92 17.62
C LEU A 96 -30.56 21.43 17.75
N GLY A 97 -29.68 22.22 17.13
CA GLY A 97 -29.81 23.69 17.10
C GLY A 97 -31.07 24.18 16.40
N LEU A 98 -31.45 23.55 15.29
CA LEU A 98 -32.70 23.86 14.56
C LEU A 98 -33.95 23.51 15.38
N SER A 99 -33.91 22.42 16.16
CA SER A 99 -35.06 22.00 16.98
C SER A 99 -35.32 22.91 18.19
N SER A 100 -34.33 23.66 18.69
CA SER A 100 -34.46 24.46 19.92
C SER A 100 -35.07 25.85 19.74
N GLY A 101 -35.45 26.26 18.52
CA GLY A 101 -36.21 27.48 18.22
C GLY A 101 -35.62 28.79 18.74
N ASP A 102 -34.88 29.53 17.89
CA ASP A 102 -34.47 30.95 17.91
C ASP A 102 -34.07 31.71 19.20
N THR A 103 -34.18 31.11 20.39
CA THR A 103 -33.99 31.80 21.67
C THR A 103 -32.53 31.87 22.11
N CYS A 104 -31.59 31.18 21.43
CA CYS A 104 -30.20 31.12 21.86
C CYS A 104 -29.22 31.62 20.79
N LYS A 105 -29.00 32.93 20.72
CA LYS A 105 -27.97 33.56 19.86
C LYS A 105 -26.53 33.41 20.39
N LYS A 106 -26.30 32.67 21.48
CA LYS A 106 -25.00 32.63 22.19
C LYS A 106 -24.10 31.42 21.89
N THR A 107 -24.55 30.42 21.13
CA THR A 107 -23.80 29.15 20.95
C THR A 107 -22.92 29.08 19.69
N LYS A 108 -22.92 30.10 18.82
CA LYS A 108 -22.17 30.08 17.55
C LYS A 108 -20.64 29.99 17.70
N SER A 109 -20.07 30.33 18.85
CA SER A 109 -18.62 30.45 19.03
C SER A 109 -17.89 29.11 19.32
N MET A 110 -18.60 28.02 19.61
CA MET A 110 -17.93 26.81 20.15
C MET A 110 -17.50 25.79 19.08
N PHE A 111 -18.05 25.87 17.86
CA PHE A 111 -17.83 24.86 16.81
C PHE A 111 -16.94 25.31 15.66
N ASP A 112 -16.53 26.58 15.61
CA ASP A 112 -15.62 27.12 14.59
C ASP A 112 -14.13 26.80 14.84
N ILE A 113 -13.82 25.91 15.80
CA ILE A 113 -12.45 25.50 16.10
C ILE A 113 -11.88 24.65 14.93
N ASP A 114 -11.19 25.34 14.02
CA ASP A 114 -10.01 24.93 13.25
C ASP A 114 -10.09 23.67 12.37
N LEU A 115 -11.27 23.33 11.85
CA LEU A 115 -11.36 22.35 10.74
C LEU A 115 -10.60 22.81 9.49
N ASN A 116 -10.47 24.12 9.28
CA ASN A 116 -9.69 24.69 8.19
C ASN A 116 -8.18 24.41 8.29
N ASN A 117 -7.67 24.13 9.50
CA ASN A 117 -6.25 23.85 9.72
C ASN A 117 -5.89 22.38 9.41
N LEU A 118 -6.89 21.48 9.43
CA LEU A 118 -6.70 20.06 9.06
C LEU A 118 -6.63 19.85 7.54
N ASN A 119 -7.19 20.75 6.73
CA ASN A 119 -7.20 20.64 5.26
C ASN A 119 -5.98 21.25 4.56
N ALA A 120 -5.10 21.99 5.26
CA ALA A 120 -3.91 22.59 4.65
C ALA A 120 -2.82 21.56 4.23
N GLY A 121 -3.06 20.26 4.49
CA GLY A 121 -2.17 19.15 4.19
C GLY A 121 -2.43 18.41 2.86
N GLU A 122 -3.26 18.93 1.95
CA GLU A 122 -3.63 18.26 0.68
C GLU A 122 -2.46 17.97 -0.29
N ASN A 123 -1.22 18.30 0.07
CA ASN A 123 -0.03 17.75 -0.57
C ASN A 123 0.26 16.29 -0.17
N SER A 124 -0.66 15.62 0.53
CA SER A 124 -0.60 14.19 0.82
C SER A 124 -0.67 13.43 -0.50
N SER A 125 0.51 13.22 -1.07
CA SER A 125 0.78 12.52 -2.31
C SER A 125 -0.08 11.26 -2.36
N HIS A 126 -1.17 11.33 -3.10
CA HIS A 126 -2.12 10.24 -3.25
C HIS A 126 -1.40 9.09 -3.95
N LEU A 127 -0.79 8.21 -3.15
CA LEU A 127 -0.18 6.95 -3.56
C LEU A 127 -1.31 6.06 -4.10
N CYS A 128 -1.72 6.32 -5.33
CA CYS A 128 -2.74 5.54 -6.02
C CYS A 128 -2.14 4.17 -6.36
N LEU A 129 -2.18 3.25 -5.38
CA LEU A 129 -1.63 1.89 -5.48
C LEU A 129 -2.52 0.96 -6.33
N THR A 130 -3.64 1.44 -6.87
CA THR A 130 -4.70 0.61 -7.47
C THR A 130 -4.61 0.44 -9.00
N GLY A 131 -3.52 0.88 -9.65
CA GLY A 131 -3.34 0.76 -11.10
C GLY A 131 -2.45 -0.40 -11.57
N LYS A 132 -2.96 -1.28 -12.47
CA LYS A 132 -2.19 -2.32 -13.17
C LYS A 132 -1.06 -1.68 -14.00
N ARG A 133 0.16 -1.64 -13.44
CA ARG A 133 1.41 -1.15 -14.06
C ARG A 133 1.47 0.37 -14.33
N LYS A 134 1.09 1.21 -13.36
CA LYS A 134 1.75 2.53 -13.32
C LYS A 134 3.17 2.32 -12.82
N ARG A 135 4.15 2.43 -13.72
CA ARG A 135 5.56 2.58 -13.31
C ARG A 135 5.57 3.72 -12.30
N PHE A 136 6.18 3.52 -11.13
CA PHE A 136 6.33 4.55 -10.11
C PHE A 136 7.07 5.73 -10.76
N VAL A 137 6.32 6.68 -11.29
CA VAL A 137 6.78 8.03 -11.57
C VAL A 137 6.78 8.64 -10.18
N SER A 138 7.87 8.43 -9.45
CA SER A 138 8.18 9.35 -8.35
C SER A 138 8.11 10.76 -8.96
N ASP A 139 7.61 11.75 -8.21
CA ASP A 139 7.62 13.19 -8.55
C ASP A 139 9.06 13.75 -8.69
N ALA A 140 9.95 12.99 -9.33
CA ALA A 140 11.06 13.53 -10.08
C ALA A 140 10.43 14.34 -11.22
N SER A 141 10.13 15.60 -10.89
CA SER A 141 10.23 16.74 -11.78
C SER A 141 10.86 16.36 -13.13
N GLU A 142 10.05 16.46 -14.19
CA GLU A 142 10.26 16.54 -15.66
C GLU A 142 11.65 16.29 -16.30
N SER A 143 12.74 16.41 -15.55
CA SER A 143 14.05 15.84 -15.85
C SER A 143 13.97 14.32 -16.03
N GLY A 144 14.16 13.89 -17.28
CA GLY A 144 14.31 12.47 -17.63
C GLY A 144 15.45 11.76 -16.87
N PRO A 145 15.69 10.47 -17.14
CA PRO A 145 16.72 9.69 -16.44
C PRO A 145 18.06 10.43 -16.48
N GLN A 146 18.66 10.66 -15.30
CA GLN A 146 19.91 11.40 -15.21
C GLN A 146 21.00 10.74 -16.07
N PRO A 147 21.76 11.54 -16.84
CA PRO A 147 22.81 11.03 -17.69
C PRO A 147 23.88 10.30 -16.86
N MET A 148 24.36 9.16 -17.35
CA MET A 148 25.37 8.36 -16.70
C MET A 148 26.77 8.85 -17.11
N LYS A 149 27.61 9.21 -16.13
CA LYS A 149 29.02 9.53 -16.37
C LYS A 149 29.82 8.24 -16.48
N LEU A 150 30.39 7.96 -17.66
CA LEU A 150 31.22 6.79 -17.93
C LEU A 150 32.60 7.23 -18.40
N VAL A 151 33.67 6.57 -17.92
CA VAL A 151 35.03 6.87 -18.38
C VAL A 151 35.36 5.93 -19.53
N ILE A 152 35.46 6.48 -20.75
CA ILE A 152 35.80 5.76 -21.97
C ILE A 152 37.14 6.31 -22.48
N LYS A 153 38.17 5.47 -22.54
CA LYS A 153 39.54 5.86 -22.95
C LYS A 153 40.08 7.07 -22.17
N GLY A 154 39.84 7.11 -20.87
CA GLY A 154 40.27 8.19 -19.98
C GLY A 154 39.44 9.48 -20.06
N LYS A 155 38.42 9.55 -20.93
CA LYS A 155 37.51 10.70 -21.02
C LYS A 155 36.18 10.38 -20.37
N THR A 156 35.70 11.28 -19.51
CA THR A 156 34.36 11.16 -18.91
C THR A 156 33.32 11.57 -19.94
N THR A 157 32.54 10.62 -20.41
CA THR A 157 31.45 10.80 -21.37
C THR A 157 30.10 10.65 -20.66
N LEU A 158 29.19 11.58 -20.91
CA LEU A 158 27.81 11.51 -20.42
C LEU A 158 26.95 10.68 -21.40
N VAL A 159 26.37 9.58 -20.92
CA VAL A 159 25.61 8.63 -21.72
C VAL A 159 24.18 8.51 -21.19
N GLY A 160 23.20 8.68 -22.08
CA GLY A 160 21.76 8.63 -21.77
C GLY A 160 21.18 9.96 -21.28
N GLY A 161 19.87 10.17 -21.45
CA GLY A 161 19.16 11.42 -21.12
C GLY A 161 18.89 12.30 -22.34
N SER A 162 17.91 13.21 -22.26
CA SER A 162 17.42 14.02 -23.40
C SER A 162 18.45 14.95 -24.06
N GLY A 163 19.66 15.09 -23.53
CA GLY A 163 20.73 15.94 -24.09
C GLY A 163 22.03 15.21 -24.41
N ALA A 164 22.13 13.90 -24.16
CA ALA A 164 23.37 13.17 -24.37
C ALA A 164 23.48 12.71 -25.84
N LYS A 165 24.44 13.29 -26.57
CA LYS A 165 24.77 12.87 -27.95
C LYS A 165 25.49 11.52 -28.00
N ALA A 166 26.15 11.12 -26.91
CA ALA A 166 26.88 9.88 -26.85
C ALA A 166 25.95 8.68 -26.56
N HIS A 167 26.05 7.65 -27.38
CA HIS A 167 25.28 6.42 -27.27
C HIS A 167 26.18 5.19 -27.35
N ILE A 168 25.92 4.18 -26.53
CA ILE A 168 26.67 2.92 -26.50
C ILE A 168 25.73 1.77 -26.86
N ASN A 169 26.06 1.04 -27.93
CA ASN A 169 25.44 -0.25 -28.20
C ASN A 169 26.05 -1.31 -27.29
N TRP A 170 25.34 -1.64 -26.20
CA TRP A 170 25.80 -2.60 -25.19
C TRP A 170 25.99 -4.04 -25.72
N LYS A 171 25.44 -4.38 -26.90
CA LYS A 171 25.58 -5.71 -27.52
C LYS A 171 26.85 -5.76 -28.37
N THR A 172 27.04 -4.79 -29.26
CA THR A 172 28.15 -4.77 -30.23
C THR A 172 29.40 -4.06 -29.73
N GLY A 173 29.29 -3.18 -28.73
CA GLY A 173 30.41 -2.36 -28.26
C GLY A 173 30.71 -1.13 -29.13
N VAL A 174 29.87 -0.84 -30.13
CA VAL A 174 29.96 0.40 -30.90
C VAL A 174 29.48 1.56 -30.03
N TYR A 175 30.31 2.60 -29.87
CA TYR A 175 29.89 3.85 -29.23
C TYR A 175 30.04 5.03 -30.19
N VAL A 176 29.11 5.96 -30.10
CA VAL A 176 29.10 7.23 -30.82
C VAL A 176 29.61 8.29 -29.85
N ASP A 177 30.68 9.01 -30.21
CA ASP A 177 31.17 10.12 -29.40
C ASP A 177 30.35 11.41 -29.61
N GLU A 178 30.69 12.47 -28.87
CA GLU A 178 29.98 13.76 -28.95
C GLU A 178 30.09 14.44 -30.32
N ALA A 179 31.11 14.07 -31.11
CA ALA A 179 31.30 14.53 -32.49
C ALA A 179 30.53 13.67 -33.50
N GLY A 180 29.80 12.64 -33.05
CA GLY A 180 29.08 11.72 -33.93
C GLY A 180 29.96 10.63 -34.55
N THR A 181 31.25 10.54 -34.18
CA THR A 181 32.16 9.53 -34.72
C THR A 181 31.92 8.19 -34.04
N GLN A 182 31.69 7.15 -34.84
CA GLN A 182 31.54 5.78 -34.34
C GLN A 182 32.91 5.17 -34.05
N LYS A 183 33.06 4.58 -32.87
CA LYS A 183 34.26 3.87 -32.43
C LYS A 183 33.87 2.52 -31.85
N GLN A 184 34.67 1.50 -32.16
CA GLN A 184 34.53 0.16 -31.59
C GLN A 184 35.30 0.08 -30.27
N LEU A 185 34.66 -0.41 -29.22
CA LEU A 185 35.32 -0.72 -27.94
C LEU A 185 35.99 -2.09 -28.00
N SER A 186 37.08 -2.25 -27.25
CA SER A 186 37.64 -3.59 -27.01
C SER A 186 36.68 -4.42 -26.14
N SER A 187 36.81 -5.76 -26.19
CA SER A 187 35.98 -6.65 -25.37
C SER A 187 36.11 -6.36 -23.88
N ASP A 188 37.34 -6.11 -23.41
CA ASP A 188 37.61 -5.81 -22.00
C ASP A 188 37.04 -4.45 -21.56
N GLU A 189 37.12 -3.44 -22.44
CA GLU A 189 36.50 -2.13 -22.20
C GLU A 189 34.97 -2.26 -22.13
N LEU A 190 34.37 -2.99 -23.07
CA LEU A 190 32.93 -3.22 -23.10
C LEU A 190 32.45 -3.94 -21.84
N ASP A 191 33.17 -4.95 -21.38
CA ASP A 191 32.83 -5.69 -20.16
C ASP A 191 33.00 -4.84 -18.90
N LYS A 192 34.03 -4.00 -18.82
CA LYS A 192 34.17 -3.00 -17.74
C LYS A 192 32.97 -2.06 -17.71
N LEU A 193 32.54 -1.53 -18.85
CA LEU A 193 31.37 -0.66 -18.96
C LEU A 193 30.06 -1.38 -18.62
N ARG A 194 29.89 -2.63 -19.04
CA ARG A 194 28.71 -3.45 -18.67
C ARG A 194 28.63 -3.67 -17.17
N ARG A 195 29.76 -3.99 -16.52
CA ARG A 195 29.84 -4.15 -15.05
C ARG A 195 29.50 -2.85 -14.35
N GLU A 196 30.03 -1.71 -14.82
CA GLU A 196 29.73 -0.40 -14.24
C GLU A 196 28.25 -0.02 -14.40
N ARG A 197 27.69 -0.18 -15.61
CA ARG A 197 26.27 0.02 -15.87
C ARG A 197 25.40 -0.84 -14.94
N ASN A 198 25.75 -2.10 -14.73
CA ASN A 198 25.02 -3.00 -13.82
C ASN A 198 25.13 -2.54 -12.35
N ARG A 199 26.33 -2.13 -11.90
CA ARG A 199 26.51 -1.52 -10.57
C ARG A 199 25.58 -0.32 -10.38
N MET A 200 25.55 0.59 -11.36
CA MET A 200 24.68 1.77 -11.32
C MET A 200 23.19 1.41 -11.33
N HIS A 201 22.75 0.46 -12.16
CA HIS A 201 21.35 -0.02 -12.16
C HIS A 201 20.95 -0.66 -10.83
N ALA A 202 21.84 -1.45 -10.24
CA ALA A 202 21.63 -2.04 -8.93
C ALA A 202 21.51 -0.96 -7.85
N LYS A 203 22.39 0.06 -7.87
CA LYS A 203 22.34 1.21 -6.96
C LYS A 203 21.02 1.97 -7.10
N MET A 204 20.67 2.44 -8.29
CA MET A 204 19.42 3.17 -8.55
C MET A 204 18.18 2.38 -8.14
N THR A 205 18.18 1.05 -8.35
CA THR A 205 17.06 0.20 -7.93
C THR A 205 16.97 0.06 -6.42
N ARG A 206 18.10 0.00 -5.70
CA ARG A 206 18.13 0.02 -4.23
C ARG A 206 17.62 1.35 -3.69
N ASP A 207 18.07 2.47 -4.27
CA ASP A 207 17.67 3.80 -3.83
C ASP A 207 16.18 4.05 -4.09
N ARG A 208 15.66 3.70 -5.27
CA ARG A 208 14.20 3.77 -5.55
C ARG A 208 13.38 2.98 -4.54
N LYS A 209 13.82 1.76 -4.19
CA LYS A 209 13.16 0.94 -3.17
C LYS A 209 13.25 1.55 -1.77
N ARG A 210 14.40 2.12 -1.40
CA ARG A 210 14.60 2.81 -0.12
C ARG A 210 13.67 4.01 -0.01
N ASN A 211 13.62 4.84 -1.06
CA ASN A 211 12.73 6.00 -1.13
C ASN A 211 11.27 5.57 -1.03
N PHE A 212 10.85 4.54 -1.77
CA PHE A 212 9.47 4.02 -1.69
C PHE A 212 9.09 3.60 -0.26
N VAL A 213 9.94 2.82 0.41
CA VAL A 213 9.71 2.42 1.81
C VAL A 213 9.66 3.63 2.74
N SER A 214 10.55 4.61 2.53
CA SER A 214 10.55 5.86 3.30
C SER A 214 9.26 6.66 3.11
N THR A 215 8.76 6.75 1.87
CA THR A 215 7.49 7.41 1.56
C THR A 215 6.32 6.72 2.24
N VAL A 216 6.23 5.38 2.15
CA VAL A 216 5.16 4.61 2.82
C VAL A 216 5.21 4.81 4.34
N ASN A 217 6.39 4.75 4.96
CA ASN A 217 6.53 4.99 6.40
C ASN A 217 6.11 6.40 6.81
N ARG A 218 6.46 7.41 6.00
CA ARG A 218 6.03 8.79 6.24
C ARG A 218 4.50 8.89 6.19
N SER A 219 3.86 8.35 5.15
CA SER A 219 2.40 8.33 5.04
C SER A 219 1.71 7.62 6.22
N ILE A 220 2.31 6.54 6.73
CA ILE A 220 1.82 5.87 7.94
C ILE A 220 1.89 6.82 9.14
N SER A 221 3.02 7.47 9.37
CA SER A 221 3.19 8.43 10.49
C SER A 221 2.23 9.61 10.39
N ASP A 222 2.02 10.14 9.18
CA ASP A 222 1.10 11.25 8.93
C ASP A 222 -0.36 10.83 9.23
N LEU A 223 -0.79 9.65 8.77
CA LEU A 223 -2.13 9.12 9.06
C LEU A 223 -2.33 8.78 10.55
N GLU A 224 -1.32 8.25 11.23
CA GLU A 224 -1.38 7.99 12.67
C GLU A 224 -1.60 9.30 13.46
N LEU A 225 -0.91 10.37 13.06
CA LEU A 225 -1.07 11.69 13.66
C LEU A 225 -2.46 12.27 13.39
N GLU A 226 -2.93 12.22 12.14
CA GLU A 226 -4.27 12.69 11.75
C GLU A 226 -5.37 11.94 12.50
N ASN A 227 -5.32 10.59 12.51
CA ASN A 227 -6.30 9.78 13.24
C ASN A 227 -6.30 10.09 14.73
N LYS A 228 -5.12 10.33 15.33
CA LYS A 228 -5.02 10.75 16.73
C LYS A 228 -5.70 12.10 16.95
N GLN A 229 -5.48 13.08 16.08
CA GLN A 229 -6.12 14.40 16.19
C GLN A 229 -7.64 14.32 16.10
N ILE A 230 -8.19 13.58 15.14
CA ILE A 230 -9.64 13.43 14.98
C ILE A 230 -10.27 12.75 16.21
N LYS A 231 -9.61 11.71 16.75
CA LYS A 231 -10.06 11.06 17.99
C LYS A 231 -10.11 12.02 19.18
N GLU A 232 -9.11 12.89 19.34
CA GLU A 232 -9.13 13.91 20.40
C GLU A 232 -10.26 14.93 20.21
N ILE A 233 -10.57 15.33 18.97
CA ILE A 233 -11.72 16.21 18.68
C ILE A 233 -13.03 15.53 19.07
N LEU A 234 -13.27 14.30 18.61
CA LEU A 234 -14.47 13.52 18.95
C LEU A 234 -14.61 13.32 20.47
N LYS A 235 -13.49 13.09 21.17
CA LYS A 235 -13.47 12.96 22.63
C LYS A 235 -13.88 14.25 23.33
N ARG A 236 -13.39 15.41 22.89
CA ARG A 236 -13.81 16.72 23.43
C ARG A 236 -15.30 16.96 23.21
N GLN A 237 -15.79 16.70 21.98
CA GLN A 237 -17.22 16.82 21.67
C GLN A 237 -18.08 15.95 22.58
N ALA A 238 -17.67 14.70 22.81
CA ALA A 238 -18.38 13.80 23.74
C ALA A 238 -18.41 14.34 25.18
N GLN A 239 -17.31 14.93 25.66
CA GLN A 239 -17.25 15.55 26.99
C GLN A 239 -18.15 16.78 27.10
N ASP A 240 -18.17 17.63 26.08
CA ASP A 240 -19.02 18.82 26.03
C ASP A 240 -20.51 18.44 26.04
N HIS A 241 -20.90 17.39 25.30
CA HIS A 241 -22.25 16.86 25.33
C HIS A 241 -22.66 16.32 26.71
N LEU A 242 -21.75 15.66 27.43
CA LEU A 242 -22.01 15.20 28.80
C LEU A 242 -22.17 16.37 29.78
N SER A 243 -21.34 17.41 29.64
CA SER A 243 -21.43 18.63 30.44
C SER A 243 -22.78 19.33 30.23
N LEU A 244 -23.21 19.48 28.97
CA LEU A 244 -24.49 20.09 28.63
C LEU A 244 -25.67 19.29 29.19
N LYS A 245 -25.61 17.96 29.09
CA LYS A 245 -26.66 17.07 29.61
C LYS A 245 -26.83 17.23 31.12
N ASN A 246 -25.73 17.31 31.87
CA ASN A 246 -25.78 17.53 33.32
C ASN A 246 -26.37 18.89 33.67
N TYR A 247 -26.02 19.95 32.92
CA TYR A 247 -26.58 21.29 33.12
C TYR A 247 -28.10 21.32 32.93
N ILE A 248 -28.61 20.69 31.87
CA ILE A 248 -30.06 20.65 31.58
C ILE A 248 -30.80 19.93 32.71
N VAL A 249 -30.30 18.78 33.18
CA VAL A 249 -30.92 18.00 34.27
C VAL A 249 -30.97 18.81 35.57
N SER A 250 -29.94 19.61 35.88
CA SER A 250 -29.94 20.47 37.07
C SER A 250 -30.87 21.67 36.95
N SER A 251 -31.16 22.16 35.74
CA SER A 251 -32.03 23.32 35.53
C SER A 251 -33.53 22.96 35.46
N SER A 252 -33.88 21.70 35.19
CA SER A 252 -35.28 21.26 35.11
C SER A 252 -35.91 20.89 36.45
N THR A 253 -35.17 20.90 37.56
CA THR A 253 -35.76 20.86 38.91
C THR A 253 -36.32 22.22 39.29
N VAL A 254 -37.17 22.77 38.43
CA VAL A 254 -38.11 23.80 38.84
C VAL A 254 -39.17 23.06 39.63
N ASP A 255 -39.30 23.38 40.92
CA ASP A 255 -40.33 22.81 41.78
C ASP A 255 -41.65 22.77 41.01
N PRO A 256 -42.39 21.66 41.02
CA PRO A 256 -43.67 21.58 40.36
C PRO A 256 -44.56 22.67 40.96
N VAL A 257 -44.65 23.81 40.26
CA VAL A 257 -45.58 24.89 40.61
C VAL A 257 -46.94 24.22 40.67
N SER A 258 -47.50 24.16 41.88
CA SER A 258 -48.85 23.67 42.17
C SER A 258 -49.80 24.27 41.15
N ALA A 259 -50.07 23.51 40.09
CA ALA A 259 -51.04 23.91 39.10
C ALA A 259 -52.42 23.86 39.78
N PRO A 260 -53.18 24.96 39.78
CA PRO A 260 -54.51 24.98 40.37
C PRO A 260 -55.41 23.99 39.63
N GLY A 261 -56.12 23.18 40.41
CA GLY A 261 -56.85 22.01 39.96
C GLY A 261 -57.80 22.26 38.79
N VAL A 262 -57.44 21.72 37.63
CA VAL A 262 -58.37 21.51 36.52
C VAL A 262 -58.81 20.06 36.59
N LYS A 263 -60.03 19.85 37.13
CA LYS A 263 -60.75 18.58 37.03
C LYS A 263 -60.92 18.25 35.55
N ARG A 264 -60.26 17.20 35.06
CA ARG A 264 -60.53 16.64 33.74
C ARG A 264 -61.39 15.40 33.92
N ASP A 265 -62.59 15.47 33.37
CA ASP A 265 -63.53 14.37 33.30
C ASP A 265 -62.96 13.24 32.43
N SER A 266 -62.92 12.06 33.04
CA SER A 266 -62.57 10.79 32.43
C SER A 266 -63.64 10.35 31.45
N GLN A 267 -63.41 10.54 30.15
CA GLN A 267 -63.86 9.61 29.12
C GLN A 267 -62.95 9.74 27.90
N HIS A 268 -62.03 8.82 27.68
CA HIS A 268 -61.61 8.47 26.32
C HIS A 268 -61.12 7.04 26.25
N GLN A 269 -61.51 6.42 25.14
CA GLN A 269 -61.61 5.00 24.88
C GLN A 269 -60.25 4.33 24.73
N SER A 270 -60.19 3.10 25.24
CA SER A 270 -59.15 2.10 24.97
C SER A 270 -59.13 1.77 23.47
N LEU A 271 -58.20 2.37 22.72
CA LEU A 271 -57.80 1.90 21.39
C LEU A 271 -56.57 1.01 21.53
N LEU A 272 -56.85 -0.30 21.45
CA LEU A 272 -55.92 -1.42 21.55
C LEU A 272 -55.11 -1.53 20.25
N LEU A 273 -54.04 -0.74 20.13
CA LEU A 273 -53.07 -0.88 19.03
C LEU A 273 -52.25 -2.17 19.24
N HIS A 274 -52.58 -3.18 18.45
CA HIS A 274 -51.82 -4.43 18.33
C HIS A 274 -50.44 -4.14 17.70
N THR A 275 -49.41 -4.07 18.53
CA THR A 275 -48.02 -4.06 18.08
C THR A 275 -47.61 -5.47 17.68
N HIS A 276 -47.65 -5.76 16.38
CA HIS A 276 -46.99 -6.92 15.80
C HIS A 276 -45.47 -6.74 15.92
N GLN A 277 -44.86 -7.33 16.94
CA GLN A 277 -43.41 -7.57 16.99
C GLN A 277 -43.09 -8.70 16.01
N GLY A 278 -42.88 -8.34 14.74
CA GLY A 278 -42.10 -9.17 13.82
C GLY A 278 -40.62 -9.01 14.16
N PRO A 279 -39.80 -10.09 14.15
CA PRO A 279 -38.36 -9.95 14.25
C PRO A 279 -37.88 -9.11 13.07
N LEU A 280 -37.18 -8.00 13.37
CA LEU A 280 -36.46 -7.19 12.38
C LEU A 280 -35.37 -8.05 11.75
N GLN A 281 -35.75 -8.78 10.71
CA GLN A 281 -34.85 -9.38 9.76
C GLN A 281 -34.27 -8.22 8.96
N TYR A 282 -33.09 -7.75 9.39
CA TYR A 282 -32.32 -6.76 8.65
C TYR A 282 -32.20 -7.23 7.18
N PRO A 283 -32.51 -6.37 6.20
CA PRO A 283 -32.18 -6.70 4.82
C PRO A 283 -30.66 -6.92 4.76
N PRO A 284 -30.16 -8.02 4.15
CA PRO A 284 -28.75 -8.13 3.89
C PRO A 284 -28.36 -6.90 3.09
N ALA A 285 -27.38 -6.16 3.61
CA ALA A 285 -26.81 -5.01 2.93
C ALA A 285 -26.62 -5.35 1.45
N PHE A 286 -27.20 -4.52 0.60
CA PHE A 286 -26.96 -4.52 -0.84
C PHE A 286 -25.50 -4.13 -1.06
N VAL A 287 -24.59 -5.08 -0.83
CA VAL A 287 -23.17 -4.99 -1.21
C VAL A 287 -23.06 -5.69 -2.55
N SER A 288 -23.61 -5.05 -3.57
CA SER A 288 -23.43 -5.46 -4.96
C SER A 288 -23.22 -4.22 -5.80
N PHE A 289 -21.99 -3.72 -5.81
CA PHE A 289 -21.20 -3.59 -7.04
C PHE A 289 -19.79 -3.07 -6.69
N LEU A 290 -18.78 -3.64 -7.36
CA LEU A 290 -17.33 -3.40 -7.24
C LEU A 290 -16.48 -4.36 -6.38
N THR A 291 -16.91 -5.60 -6.16
CA THR A 291 -15.95 -6.72 -6.15
C THR A 291 -15.67 -7.12 -7.60
N SER A 292 -14.74 -6.40 -8.23
CA SER A 292 -14.03 -7.00 -9.37
C SER A 292 -13.43 -8.32 -8.87
N PRO A 293 -13.57 -9.45 -9.59
CA PRO A 293 -12.93 -10.68 -9.19
C PRO A 293 -11.43 -10.39 -9.10
N SER A 294 -10.91 -10.42 -7.88
CA SER A 294 -9.49 -10.49 -7.63
C SER A 294 -9.05 -11.78 -8.33
N LYS A 295 -8.46 -11.63 -9.52
CA LYS A 295 -7.66 -12.70 -10.10
C LYS A 295 -6.71 -13.12 -8.99
N SER A 296 -6.89 -14.34 -8.51
CA SER A 296 -5.98 -15.00 -7.59
C SER A 296 -4.55 -14.68 -8.04
N MET A 297 -3.73 -14.22 -7.10
CA MET A 297 -2.34 -13.86 -7.38
C MET A 297 -1.47 -15.08 -7.75
N ASP A 298 -2.05 -16.29 -7.70
CA ASP A 298 -1.38 -17.54 -8.06
C ASP A 298 -1.19 -17.71 -9.58
N ASP A 299 -1.95 -17.00 -10.42
CA ASP A 299 -1.84 -17.12 -11.88
C ASP A 299 -0.69 -16.31 -12.51
N ILE A 300 0.00 -15.45 -11.76
CA ILE A 300 1.07 -14.59 -12.31
C ILE A 300 2.46 -15.24 -12.23
N SER A 301 2.62 -16.36 -11.50
CA SER A 301 3.94 -17.03 -11.37
C SER A 301 4.33 -17.93 -12.55
N LYS A 302 3.46 -18.18 -13.53
CA LYS A 302 3.74 -19.07 -14.68
C LYS A 302 4.39 -18.39 -15.90
N HIS A 303 4.94 -17.18 -15.78
CA HIS A 303 5.48 -16.44 -16.94
C HIS A 303 6.85 -15.76 -16.73
N ILE A 304 7.68 -16.25 -15.80
CA ILE A 304 9.05 -15.74 -15.58
C ILE A 304 10.12 -16.85 -15.81
N GLU A 305 9.78 -17.90 -16.56
CA GLU A 305 10.76 -18.85 -17.08
C GLU A 305 10.56 -19.00 -18.60
N SER A 306 10.97 -17.97 -19.33
CA SER A 306 11.41 -18.04 -20.73
C SER A 306 12.40 -16.93 -21.01
#